data_AF-A0A915L869-F1
#
_entry.id   AF-A0A915L869-F1
#
_cell.length_a   1.000
_cell.length_b   1.000
_cell.length_c   1.000
_cell.angle_alpha   90.00
_cell.angle_beta   90.00
_cell.angle_gamma   90.00
#
_symmetry.space_group_name_H-M   'P 1'
#
loop_
_entity.id
_entity.type
_entity.pdbx_description
1 polymer ?
#
loop_
_entity_poly.entity_id
_entity_poly.type
_entity_poly.pdbx_seq_one_letter_code
_entity_poly.pdbx_strand_id
1 'polypeptide(L)'
;MERFGIQVESDQPNHSIRVNGLVFTDPTLAAGSIVRLLQQVEQEWFAEQFPQKLTAYQTFSNDQLDQSRSYKWLPMGMLGSEAAINIIAAQEGQLLVNAHPANRKKGVDPSCRLRCRCSMEKAEHILTICPHWRTTLMVKRHNSVARNIYYLLCVKYGFDTRHFNQMIEGCRQNGPITLYWDHPIITTKKVLHHRPDLVMVDEQSKTVLIIEVSVAWHTWLCDQEMRKHSKYAVNSTLTVEQEPATGEPFPVSENLATEMGRDLGCKVTMVPIVIGATGEISKNLRSNLNKLGLTARECEKLIERMARSAVIGSAVIIKAHCSIKQ
;
A
#
# COMPACT_ATOMS: atom_id res chain seq x y z
N MET A 1 33.72 1.49 30.30
CA MET A 1 32.96 1.19 31.52
C MET A 1 32.29 2.44 32.06
N GLU A 2 33.02 3.53 32.26
CA GLU A 2 32.47 4.83 32.71
C GLU A 2 31.32 5.37 31.84
N ARG A 3 31.42 5.24 30.50
CA ARG A 3 30.33 5.60 29.57
C ARG A 3 29.00 4.86 29.84
N PHE A 4 29.06 3.69 30.48
CA PHE A 4 27.91 2.86 30.84
C PHE A 4 27.62 2.91 32.35
N GLY A 5 28.23 3.84 33.10
CA GLY A 5 28.06 3.96 34.55
C GLY A 5 28.68 2.83 35.37
N ILE A 6 29.55 1.99 34.77
CA ILE A 6 30.23 0.89 35.47
C ILE A 6 31.58 1.38 35.98
N GLN A 7 31.77 1.37 37.30
CA GLN A 7 33.01 1.69 37.98
C GLN A 7 33.85 0.42 38.14
N VAL A 8 35.08 0.43 37.61
CA VAL A 8 36.03 -0.68 37.73
C VAL A 8 37.34 -0.14 38.28
N GLU A 9 37.77 -0.66 39.42
CA GLU A 9 39.01 -0.26 40.08
C GLU A 9 39.88 -1.49 40.33
N SER A 10 41.17 -1.39 40.04
CA SER A 10 42.14 -2.43 40.38
C SER A 10 42.86 -2.08 41.68
N ASP A 11 42.76 -2.95 42.68
CA ASP A 11 43.52 -2.85 43.92
C ASP A 11 44.74 -3.78 43.81
N GLN A 12 45.82 -3.24 43.25
CA GLN A 12 47.07 -3.98 43.02
C GLN A 12 47.72 -4.53 44.30
N PRO A 13 47.75 -3.80 45.44
CA PRO A 13 48.24 -4.34 46.71
C PRO A 13 47.54 -5.62 47.18
N ASN A 14 46.24 -5.76 46.91
CA ASN A 14 45.42 -6.89 47.37
C ASN A 14 45.07 -7.90 46.27
N HIS A 15 45.67 -7.77 45.07
CA HIS A 15 45.33 -8.56 43.88
C HIS A 15 43.82 -8.71 43.65
N SER A 16 43.07 -7.63 43.85
CA SER A 16 41.60 -7.66 43.74
C SER A 16 41.08 -6.61 42.77
N ILE A 17 39.91 -6.90 42.20
CA ILE A 17 39.22 -6.04 41.24
C ILE A 17 37.90 -5.64 41.87
N ARG A 18 37.62 -4.33 41.97
CA ARG A 18 36.32 -3.81 42.37
C ARG A 18 35.49 -3.49 41.15
N VAL A 19 34.25 -3.97 41.13
CA VAL A 19 33.26 -3.65 40.09
C VAL A 19 32.00 -3.13 40.80
N ASN A 20 31.67 -1.85 40.64
CA ASN A 20 30.58 -1.15 41.34
C ASN A 20 30.57 -1.44 42.86
N GLY A 21 31.75 -1.40 43.50
CA GLY A 21 31.91 -1.62 44.94
C GLY A 21 32.01 -3.10 45.38
N LEU A 22 31.74 -4.07 44.51
CA LEU A 22 31.94 -5.50 44.79
C LEU A 22 33.39 -5.91 44.52
N VAL A 23 34.03 -6.56 45.49
CA VAL A 23 35.44 -7.00 45.40
C VAL A 23 35.52 -8.43 44.88
N PHE A 24 36.36 -8.65 43.88
CA PHE A 24 36.64 -9.94 43.28
C PHE A 24 38.13 -10.24 43.37
N THR A 25 38.50 -11.42 43.85
CA THR A 25 39.88 -11.93 43.85
C THR A 25 40.17 -12.82 42.65
N ASP A 26 39.14 -13.34 41.99
CA ASP A 26 39.22 -14.09 40.72
C ASP A 26 38.90 -13.16 39.53
N PRO A 27 39.86 -12.93 38.61
CA PRO A 27 39.64 -12.14 37.40
C PRO A 27 38.51 -12.64 36.51
N THR A 28 38.26 -13.95 36.45
CA THR A 28 37.18 -14.54 35.66
C THR A 28 35.81 -14.21 36.25
N LEU A 29 35.68 -14.24 37.58
CA LEU A 29 34.45 -13.82 38.26
C LEU A 29 34.20 -12.31 38.13
N ALA A 30 35.26 -11.50 38.20
CA ALA A 30 35.19 -10.06 37.96
C ALA A 30 34.70 -9.76 36.53
N ALA A 31 35.29 -10.42 35.52
CA ALA A 31 34.86 -10.30 34.13
C ALA A 31 33.41 -10.75 33.92
N GLY A 32 32.99 -11.84 34.55
CA GLY A 32 31.60 -12.31 34.52
C GLY A 32 30.62 -11.34 35.18
N SER A 33 31.03 -10.63 36.23
CA SER A 33 30.23 -9.56 36.85
C SER A 33 30.09 -8.36 35.91
N ILE A 34 31.18 -7.94 35.28
CA ILE A 34 31.20 -6.86 34.30
C ILE A 34 30.28 -7.15 33.11
N VAL A 35 30.35 -8.37 32.54
CA VAL A 35 29.50 -8.76 31.40
C VAL A 35 28.02 -8.71 31.79
N ARG A 36 27.65 -9.18 32.99
CA ARG A 36 26.27 -9.10 33.48
C ARG A 36 25.79 -7.67 33.62
N LEU A 37 26.62 -6.78 34.18
CA LEU A 37 26.29 -5.36 34.30
C LEU A 37 26.13 -4.69 32.92
N LEU A 38 27.00 -5.02 31.96
CA LEU A 38 26.86 -4.53 30.59
C LEU A 38 25.57 -5.02 29.92
N GLN A 39 25.24 -6.30 30.10
CA GLN A 39 23.98 -6.86 29.60
C GLN A 39 22.77 -6.18 30.24
N GLN A 40 22.82 -5.88 31.54
CA GLN A 40 21.75 -5.18 32.24
C GLN A 40 21.57 -3.76 31.70
N VAL A 41 22.65 -2.99 31.55
CA VAL A 41 22.60 -1.63 30.96
C VAL A 41 22.07 -1.68 29.53
N GLU A 42 22.48 -2.67 28.73
CA GLU A 42 21.98 -2.85 27.38
C GLU A 42 20.49 -3.23 27.36
N GLN A 43 20.03 -4.08 28.29
CA GLN A 43 18.63 -4.45 28.45
C GLN A 43 17.76 -3.27 28.90
N GLU A 44 18.23 -2.46 29.85
CA GLU A 44 17.54 -1.25 30.33
C GLU A 44 17.45 -0.21 29.20
N TRP A 45 18.56 0.08 28.54
CA TRP A 45 18.56 0.94 27.34
C TRP A 45 17.63 0.39 26.26
N PHE A 46 17.68 -0.92 25.99
CA PHE A 46 16.78 -1.53 25.03
C PHE A 46 15.32 -1.40 25.46
N ALA A 47 14.98 -1.62 26.73
CA ALA A 47 13.63 -1.52 27.26
C ALA A 47 13.09 -0.08 27.24
N GLU A 48 13.92 0.94 27.42
CA GLU A 48 13.54 2.35 27.26
C GLU A 48 13.31 2.72 25.80
N GLN A 49 14.16 2.22 24.91
CA GLN A 49 14.11 2.52 23.48
C GLN A 49 13.05 1.69 22.74
N PHE A 50 12.76 0.47 23.19
CA PHE A 50 11.89 -0.48 22.50
C PHE A 50 10.45 0.04 22.33
N PRO A 51 9.80 0.67 23.33
CA PRO A 51 8.50 1.34 23.16
C PRO A 51 8.54 2.50 22.16
N GLN A 52 9.69 3.16 22.00
CA GLN A 52 9.88 4.27 21.06
C GLN A 52 10.20 3.77 19.64
N LYS A 53 10.72 2.54 19.53
CA LYS A 53 10.95 1.89 18.24
C LYS A 53 9.63 1.30 17.76
N LEU A 54 9.10 1.84 16.66
CA LEU A 54 8.08 1.19 15.84
C LEU A 54 8.59 -0.16 15.32
N THR A 55 8.51 -1.19 16.16
CA THR A 55 9.08 -2.53 15.93
C THR A 55 8.05 -3.52 15.39
N ALA A 56 6.76 -3.23 15.57
CA ALA A 56 5.68 -3.88 14.86
C ALA A 56 4.62 -2.84 14.50
N TYR A 57 4.14 -2.93 13.26
CA TYR A 57 2.89 -2.33 12.79
C TYR A 57 2.89 -0.79 12.60
N GLN A 58 3.63 -0.32 11.58
CA GLN A 58 3.48 1.05 11.05
C GLN A 58 2.06 1.35 10.54
N THR A 59 1.30 0.32 10.21
CA THR A 59 -0.10 0.42 9.79
C THR A 59 -1.09 0.75 10.92
N PHE A 60 -0.80 0.58 12.23
CA PHE A 60 -1.78 0.50 13.37
C PHE A 60 -1.80 1.88 13.99
N SER A 61 -0.60 2.46 14.05
CA SER A 61 -0.34 3.86 14.31
C SER A 61 -0.84 4.79 13.20
N ASN A 62 -1.21 4.28 12.01
CA ASN A 62 -1.76 5.13 10.96
C ASN A 62 -3.26 5.38 11.21
N ASP A 63 -3.55 6.59 11.67
CA ASP A 63 -4.88 7.08 12.02
C ASP A 63 -5.79 7.31 10.80
N GLN A 64 -5.25 7.35 9.60
CA GLN A 64 -6.02 7.47 8.36
C GLN A 64 -6.62 6.13 7.90
N LEU A 65 -6.12 5.02 8.46
CA LEU A 65 -6.59 3.68 8.12
C LEU A 65 -7.77 3.25 8.98
N ASP A 66 -8.66 2.51 8.35
CA ASP A 66 -9.69 1.74 9.02
C ASP A 66 -9.11 0.38 9.40
N GLN A 67 -8.67 0.25 10.65
CA GLN A 67 -8.07 -0.99 11.16
C GLN A 67 -9.04 -2.18 11.07
N SER A 68 -10.35 -1.97 11.28
CA SER A 68 -11.32 -3.07 11.23
C SER A 68 -11.44 -3.66 9.81
N ARG A 69 -11.43 -2.81 8.78
CA ARG A 69 -11.60 -3.22 7.39
C ARG A 69 -10.29 -3.68 6.74
N SER A 70 -9.16 -3.11 7.17
CA SER A 70 -7.82 -3.39 6.61
C SER A 70 -7.37 -4.85 6.73
N TYR A 71 -7.91 -5.59 7.70
CA TYR A 71 -7.52 -6.98 7.96
C TYR A 71 -8.63 -7.99 7.71
N LYS A 72 -9.78 -7.55 7.20
CA LYS A 72 -10.97 -8.39 7.02
C LYS A 72 -10.73 -9.58 6.08
N TRP A 73 -9.80 -9.45 5.14
CA TRP A 73 -9.40 -10.51 4.22
C TRP A 73 -8.71 -11.70 4.93
N LEU A 74 -8.06 -11.47 6.07
CA LEU A 74 -7.29 -12.48 6.80
C LEU A 74 -8.19 -13.52 7.51
N PRO A 75 -9.15 -13.15 8.39
CA PRO A 75 -10.00 -14.12 9.07
C PRO A 75 -11.00 -14.80 8.14
N MET A 76 -11.26 -14.27 6.94
CA MET A 76 -12.10 -14.93 5.94
C MET A 76 -11.48 -16.21 5.39
N GLY A 77 -10.16 -16.41 5.51
CA GLY A 77 -9.49 -17.66 5.13
C GLY A 77 -9.54 -17.99 3.63
N MET A 78 -9.85 -17.02 2.77
CA MET A 78 -10.04 -17.22 1.33
C MET A 78 -8.73 -17.05 0.52
N LEU A 79 -7.57 -17.16 1.16
CA LEU A 79 -6.25 -17.11 0.54
C LEU A 79 -5.34 -18.20 1.10
N GLY A 80 -4.35 -18.64 0.31
CA GLY A 80 -3.36 -19.61 0.77
C GLY A 80 -2.46 -19.05 1.87
N SER A 81 -2.00 -19.94 2.76
CA SER A 81 -1.11 -19.58 3.88
C SER A 81 0.17 -18.87 3.43
N GLU A 82 0.79 -19.32 2.33
CA GLU A 82 1.97 -18.67 1.73
C GLU A 82 1.70 -17.20 1.38
N ALA A 83 0.53 -16.90 0.81
CA ALA A 83 0.17 -15.54 0.46
C ALA A 83 -0.05 -14.68 1.71
N ALA A 84 -0.71 -15.22 2.74
CA ALA A 84 -0.87 -14.53 4.01
C ALA A 84 0.48 -14.22 4.67
N ILE A 85 1.39 -15.21 4.76
CA ILE A 85 2.73 -15.04 5.34
C ILE A 85 3.53 -13.98 4.61
N ASN A 86 3.57 -14.01 3.28
CA ASN A 86 4.29 -13.03 2.48
C ASN A 86 3.79 -11.60 2.73
N ILE A 87 2.48 -11.45 2.92
CA ILE A 87 1.85 -10.15 3.09
C ILE A 87 2.08 -9.61 4.49
N ILE A 88 1.95 -10.44 5.53
CA ILE A 88 2.33 -10.05 6.90
C ILE A 88 3.83 -9.70 6.96
N ALA A 89 4.69 -10.49 6.34
CA ALA A 89 6.13 -10.18 6.26
C ALA A 89 6.40 -8.85 5.53
N ALA A 90 5.60 -8.49 4.53
CA ALA A 90 5.68 -7.17 3.88
C ALA A 90 5.28 -6.04 4.83
N GLN A 91 4.18 -6.21 5.57
CA GLN A 91 3.69 -5.24 6.57
C GLN A 91 4.69 -5.04 7.71
N GLU A 92 5.36 -6.11 8.14
CA GLU A 92 6.35 -6.09 9.23
C GLU A 92 7.78 -5.74 8.76
N GLY A 93 7.97 -5.49 7.46
CA GLY A 93 9.28 -5.19 6.90
C GLY A 93 10.27 -6.35 6.97
N GLN A 94 9.78 -7.59 7.08
CA GLN A 94 10.55 -8.84 7.22
C GLN A 94 10.82 -9.55 5.89
N LEU A 95 10.50 -8.92 4.75
CA LEU A 95 10.84 -9.50 3.45
C LEU A 95 12.35 -9.59 3.26
N LEU A 96 12.79 -10.64 2.55
CA LEU A 96 14.19 -10.88 2.19
C LEU A 96 14.63 -9.95 1.04
N VAL A 97 14.69 -8.66 1.34
CA VAL A 97 15.02 -7.59 0.39
C VAL A 97 16.41 -7.01 0.64
N ASN A 98 17.03 -6.43 -0.37
CA ASN A 98 18.39 -5.90 -0.25
C ASN A 98 18.49 -4.80 0.82
N ALA A 99 17.49 -3.92 0.91
CA ALA A 99 17.48 -2.84 1.91
C ALA A 99 17.03 -3.28 3.32
N HIS A 100 16.90 -4.59 3.56
CA HIS A 100 16.54 -5.10 4.89
C HIS A 100 17.59 -4.68 5.93
N PRO A 101 17.21 -4.20 7.13
CA PRO A 101 18.16 -3.70 8.13
C PRO A 101 19.28 -4.68 8.50
N ALA A 102 18.99 -5.98 8.52
CA ALA A 102 19.98 -7.03 8.80
C ALA A 102 21.12 -7.11 7.76
N ASN A 103 20.91 -6.59 6.55
CA ASN A 103 21.92 -6.59 5.50
C ASN A 103 22.91 -5.42 5.62
N ARG A 104 22.61 -4.41 6.46
CA ARG A 104 23.47 -3.23 6.65
C ARG A 104 24.88 -3.59 7.12
N LYS A 105 24.98 -4.56 8.04
CA LYS A 105 26.28 -5.06 8.55
C LYS A 105 26.97 -6.03 7.60
N LYS A 106 26.26 -6.55 6.59
CA LYS A 106 26.77 -7.50 5.60
C LYS A 106 27.33 -6.83 4.34
N GLY A 107 27.26 -5.50 4.24
CA GLY A 107 27.77 -4.75 3.08
C GLY A 107 26.97 -4.96 1.79
N VAL A 108 25.73 -5.45 1.87
CA VAL A 108 24.86 -5.62 0.70
C VAL A 108 24.41 -4.25 0.20
N ASP A 109 24.51 -4.03 -1.11
CA ASP A 109 23.97 -2.83 -1.76
C ASP A 109 22.44 -2.78 -1.59
N PRO A 110 21.87 -1.75 -0.92
CA PRO A 110 20.43 -1.65 -0.67
C PRO A 110 19.61 -1.35 -1.94
N SER A 111 20.25 -1.12 -3.08
CA SER A 111 19.58 -0.89 -4.35
C SER A 111 18.74 -2.10 -4.78
N CYS A 112 17.66 -1.83 -5.50
CA CYS A 112 16.83 -2.86 -6.11
C CYS A 112 17.65 -3.83 -6.97
N ARG A 113 17.57 -5.14 -6.69
CA ARG A 113 18.26 -6.24 -7.40
C ARG A 113 17.92 -6.30 -8.89
N LEU A 114 16.74 -5.79 -9.25
CA LEU A 114 16.30 -5.62 -10.63
C LEU A 114 16.97 -4.44 -11.34
N ARG A 115 17.86 -3.72 -10.65
CA ARG A 115 18.61 -2.55 -11.12
C ARG A 115 17.71 -1.49 -11.76
N CYS A 116 16.53 -1.27 -11.17
CA CYS A 116 15.58 -0.26 -11.65
C CYS A 116 16.04 1.20 -11.45
N ARG A 117 17.04 1.42 -10.57
CA ARG A 117 17.62 2.73 -10.24
C ARG A 117 16.65 3.77 -9.65
N CYS A 118 15.46 3.35 -9.19
CA CYS A 118 14.45 4.28 -8.67
C CYS A 118 14.51 4.49 -7.15
N SER A 119 14.79 3.43 -6.38
CA SER A 119 14.78 3.49 -4.91
C SER A 119 15.50 2.28 -4.30
N MET A 120 15.72 2.33 -2.99
CA MET A 120 16.15 1.19 -2.19
C MET A 120 15.13 0.05 -2.26
N GLU A 121 15.60 -1.19 -2.23
CA GLU A 121 14.77 -2.39 -2.26
C GLU A 121 14.04 -2.60 -0.94
N LYS A 122 12.90 -1.93 -0.76
CA LYS A 122 11.96 -2.13 0.35
C LYS A 122 10.66 -2.77 -0.14
N ALA A 123 9.82 -3.26 0.78
CA ALA A 123 8.50 -3.78 0.46
C ALA A 123 7.66 -2.77 -0.34
N GLU A 124 7.60 -1.51 0.12
CA GLU A 124 6.97 -0.40 -0.61
C GLU A 124 7.49 -0.29 -2.05
N HIS A 125 8.82 -0.27 -2.22
CA HIS A 125 9.40 -0.17 -3.55
C HIS A 125 8.94 -1.32 -4.46
N ILE A 126 9.09 -2.56 -4.00
CA ILE A 126 8.76 -3.75 -4.81
C ILE A 126 7.26 -3.79 -5.14
N LEU A 127 6.41 -3.41 -4.19
CA LEU A 127 4.97 -3.56 -4.30
C LEU A 127 4.28 -2.40 -5.00
N THR A 128 4.82 -1.17 -4.99
CA THR A 128 4.08 -0.01 -5.53
C THR A 128 4.90 0.90 -6.45
N ILE A 129 6.23 0.85 -6.40
CA ILE A 129 7.10 1.80 -7.11
C ILE A 129 7.91 1.16 -8.24
N CYS A 130 8.31 -0.10 -8.11
CA CYS A 130 9.30 -0.72 -8.98
C CYS A 130 8.85 -0.75 -10.45
N PRO A 131 9.53 -0.06 -11.38
CA PRO A 131 9.11 0.04 -12.77
C PRO A 131 9.15 -1.30 -13.50
N HIS A 132 10.00 -2.24 -13.05
CA HIS A 132 10.06 -3.60 -13.59
C HIS A 132 8.73 -4.35 -13.39
N TRP A 133 8.11 -4.23 -12.21
CA TRP A 133 6.83 -4.85 -11.92
C TRP A 133 5.64 -4.01 -12.37
N ARG A 134 5.84 -2.68 -12.50
CA ARG A 134 4.79 -1.72 -12.86
C ARG A 134 4.08 -2.11 -14.16
N THR A 135 4.82 -2.51 -15.18
CA THR A 135 4.26 -2.86 -16.50
C THR A 135 3.75 -4.30 -16.60
N THR A 136 3.91 -5.11 -15.54
CA THR A 136 3.59 -6.55 -15.56
C THR A 136 2.67 -6.94 -14.41
N LEU A 137 3.22 -7.40 -13.28
CA LEU A 137 2.46 -7.95 -12.16
C LEU A 137 1.64 -6.89 -11.42
N MET A 138 2.09 -5.63 -11.37
CA MET A 138 1.31 -4.56 -10.76
C MET A 138 0.06 -4.23 -11.58
N VAL A 139 0.12 -4.23 -12.92
CA VAL A 139 -1.06 -4.09 -13.79
C VAL A 139 -2.02 -5.26 -13.58
N LYS A 140 -1.53 -6.50 -13.48
CA LYS A 140 -2.38 -7.65 -13.18
C LYS A 140 -3.11 -7.51 -11.83
N ARG A 141 -2.39 -7.09 -10.78
CA ARG A 141 -2.98 -6.84 -9.46
C ARG A 141 -4.02 -5.71 -9.53
N HIS A 142 -3.68 -4.60 -10.17
CA HIS A 142 -4.59 -3.48 -10.39
C HIS A 142 -5.89 -3.91 -11.07
N ASN A 143 -5.79 -4.61 -12.20
CA ASN A 143 -6.94 -5.09 -12.94
C ASN A 143 -7.76 -6.08 -12.11
N SER A 144 -7.12 -6.95 -11.31
CA SER A 144 -7.84 -7.83 -10.39
C SER A 144 -8.68 -7.05 -9.37
N VAL A 145 -8.19 -5.93 -8.85
CA VAL A 145 -8.97 -5.07 -7.95
C VAL A 145 -10.14 -4.44 -8.71
N ALA A 146 -9.88 -3.80 -9.84
CA ALA A 146 -10.90 -3.14 -10.67
C ALA A 146 -12.02 -4.09 -11.13
N ARG A 147 -11.68 -5.36 -11.42
CA ARG A 147 -12.65 -6.39 -11.80
C ARG A 147 -13.69 -6.69 -10.72
N ASN A 148 -13.38 -6.50 -9.44
CA ASN A 148 -14.39 -6.67 -8.38
C ASN A 148 -15.49 -5.62 -8.49
N ILE A 149 -15.13 -4.39 -8.82
CA ILE A 149 -16.09 -3.29 -9.02
C ILE A 149 -16.90 -3.56 -10.28
N TYR A 150 -16.23 -3.90 -11.39
CA TYR A 150 -16.91 -4.23 -12.65
C TYR A 150 -17.90 -5.39 -12.50
N TYR A 151 -17.50 -6.47 -11.82
CA TYR A 151 -18.38 -7.59 -11.53
C TYR A 151 -19.62 -7.15 -10.75
N LEU A 152 -19.44 -6.32 -9.71
CA LEU A 152 -20.55 -5.82 -8.90
C LEU A 152 -21.51 -4.97 -9.73
N LEU A 153 -20.99 -4.08 -10.59
CA LEU A 153 -21.82 -3.28 -11.50
C LEU A 153 -22.56 -4.16 -12.50
N CYS A 154 -21.92 -5.21 -13.04
CA CYS A 154 -22.58 -6.16 -13.92
C CYS A 154 -23.78 -6.83 -13.24
N VAL A 155 -23.58 -7.35 -12.02
CA VAL A 155 -24.67 -7.98 -11.25
C VAL A 155 -25.79 -6.99 -10.97
N LYS A 156 -25.45 -5.77 -10.53
CA LYS A 156 -26.43 -4.74 -10.16
C LYS A 156 -27.29 -4.29 -11.34
N TYR A 157 -26.70 -4.14 -12.52
CA TYR A 157 -27.36 -3.62 -13.71
C TYR A 157 -27.69 -4.69 -14.75
N GLY A 158 -27.71 -5.96 -14.35
CA GLY A 158 -28.20 -7.08 -15.17
C GLY A 158 -27.34 -7.44 -16.38
N PHE A 159 -26.04 -7.14 -16.36
CA PHE A 159 -25.10 -7.60 -17.38
C PHE A 159 -24.62 -9.02 -17.07
N ASP A 160 -24.35 -9.81 -18.13
CA ASP A 160 -23.64 -11.08 -17.96
C ASP A 160 -22.27 -10.87 -17.31
N THR A 161 -22.02 -11.64 -16.25
CA THR A 161 -20.77 -11.58 -15.52
C THR A 161 -19.68 -12.37 -16.24
N ARG A 162 -18.53 -11.74 -16.47
CA ARG A 162 -17.35 -12.41 -17.02
C ARG A 162 -16.56 -13.09 -15.90
N HIS A 163 -16.15 -14.33 -16.11
CA HIS A 163 -15.22 -15.01 -15.21
C HIS A 163 -13.88 -14.24 -15.17
N PHE A 164 -13.12 -14.33 -14.07
CA PHE A 164 -11.93 -13.48 -13.87
C PHE A 164 -10.84 -13.64 -14.94
N ASN A 165 -10.78 -14.81 -15.61
CA ASN A 165 -9.85 -15.10 -16.70
C ASN A 165 -10.31 -14.61 -18.08
N GLN A 166 -11.56 -14.14 -18.21
CA GLN A 166 -12.10 -13.70 -19.49
C GLN A 166 -11.78 -12.23 -19.74
N MET A 167 -11.49 -11.90 -21.00
CA MET A 167 -11.34 -10.51 -21.45
C MET A 167 -12.63 -9.73 -21.20
N ILE A 168 -12.49 -8.48 -20.77
CA ILE A 168 -13.62 -7.55 -20.65
C ILE A 168 -13.63 -6.70 -21.91
N GLU A 169 -14.80 -6.61 -22.54
CA GLU A 169 -15.03 -5.73 -23.69
C GLU A 169 -14.93 -4.27 -23.24
N GLY A 170 -14.31 -3.42 -24.07
CA GLY A 170 -14.05 -2.03 -23.72
C GLY A 170 -15.32 -1.19 -23.55
N CYS A 171 -16.44 -1.58 -24.16
CA CYS A 171 -17.74 -0.94 -24.00
C CYS A 171 -18.84 -2.01 -24.06
N ARG A 172 -19.77 -1.98 -23.12
CA ARG A 172 -20.97 -2.82 -23.10
C ARG A 172 -22.17 -1.99 -22.71
N GLN A 173 -23.29 -2.20 -23.40
CA GLN A 173 -24.55 -1.54 -23.11
C GLN A 173 -25.61 -2.57 -22.72
N ASN A 174 -26.42 -2.25 -21.72
CA ASN A 174 -27.60 -3.01 -21.32
C ASN A 174 -28.72 -2.03 -20.94
N GLY A 175 -29.71 -1.88 -21.83
CA GLY A 175 -30.75 -0.86 -21.68
C GLY A 175 -30.16 0.55 -21.54
N PRO A 176 -30.51 1.32 -20.49
CA PRO A 176 -30.01 2.69 -20.29
C PRO A 176 -28.59 2.76 -19.71
N ILE A 177 -27.97 1.62 -19.40
CA ILE A 177 -26.66 1.56 -18.76
C ILE A 177 -25.59 1.21 -19.78
N THR A 178 -24.53 2.02 -19.85
CA THR A 178 -23.32 1.73 -20.63
C THR A 178 -22.12 1.67 -19.70
N LEU A 179 -21.38 0.56 -19.76
CA LEU A 179 -20.14 0.32 -19.02
C LEU A 179 -18.94 0.37 -19.97
N TYR A 180 -18.01 1.26 -19.69
CA TYR A 180 -16.70 1.32 -20.34
C TYR A 180 -15.63 0.74 -19.41
N TRP A 181 -14.74 -0.09 -19.96
CA TRP A 181 -13.60 -0.68 -19.28
C TRP A 181 -12.32 -0.32 -20.03
N ASP A 182 -11.42 0.42 -19.37
CA ASP A 182 -10.14 0.85 -19.97
C ASP A 182 -10.32 1.37 -21.41
N HIS A 183 -11.32 2.22 -21.62
CA HIS A 183 -11.73 2.67 -22.94
C HIS A 183 -11.59 4.20 -23.04
N PRO A 184 -10.96 4.73 -24.10
CA PRO A 184 -10.95 6.15 -24.40
C PRO A 184 -12.36 6.74 -24.45
N ILE A 185 -12.61 7.77 -23.66
CA ILE A 185 -13.79 8.62 -23.78
C ILE A 185 -13.46 9.76 -24.72
N ILE A 186 -14.28 9.95 -25.74
CA ILE A 186 -14.13 11.03 -26.72
C ILE A 186 -15.11 12.12 -26.33
N THR A 187 -14.59 13.32 -26.10
CA THR A 187 -15.35 14.53 -25.79
C THR A 187 -15.09 15.61 -26.84
N THR A 188 -15.99 16.60 -26.94
CA THR A 188 -15.89 17.73 -27.88
C THR A 188 -14.54 18.44 -27.73
N LYS A 189 -14.15 18.75 -26.50
CA LYS A 189 -12.80 19.24 -26.18
C LYS A 189 -11.91 18.06 -25.82
N LYS A 190 -10.78 17.92 -26.50
CA LYS A 190 -9.79 16.88 -26.19
C LYS A 190 -9.02 17.25 -24.92
N VAL A 191 -8.92 16.29 -24.00
CA VAL A 191 -8.07 16.37 -22.81
C VAL A 191 -7.04 15.24 -22.84
N LEU A 192 -5.90 15.43 -22.19
CA LEU A 192 -4.81 14.45 -22.16
C LEU A 192 -5.26 13.16 -21.46
N HIS A 193 -5.86 13.28 -20.28
CA HIS A 193 -6.38 12.14 -19.51
C HIS A 193 -7.82 11.88 -19.86
N HIS A 194 -8.05 10.99 -20.84
CA HIS A 194 -9.38 10.67 -21.36
C HIS A 194 -9.72 9.17 -21.30
N ARG A 195 -8.89 8.36 -20.63
CA ARG A 195 -9.07 6.91 -20.50
C ARG A 195 -9.10 6.51 -19.02
N PRO A 196 -10.25 6.61 -18.34
CA PRO A 196 -10.42 6.10 -16.98
C PRO A 196 -10.43 4.57 -16.94
N ASP A 197 -10.18 3.97 -15.77
CA ASP A 197 -10.26 2.51 -15.61
C ASP A 197 -11.67 1.98 -15.89
N LEU A 198 -12.68 2.70 -15.40
CA LEU A 198 -14.10 2.33 -15.50
C LEU A 198 -14.96 3.58 -15.66
N VAL A 199 -15.92 3.54 -16.57
CA VAL A 199 -16.98 4.57 -16.66
C VAL A 199 -18.33 3.89 -16.75
N MET A 200 -19.28 4.35 -15.96
CA MET A 200 -20.68 3.95 -16.07
C MET A 200 -21.52 5.16 -16.46
N VAL A 201 -22.26 5.05 -17.56
CA VAL A 201 -23.25 6.04 -17.99
C VAL A 201 -24.62 5.43 -17.72
N ASP A 202 -25.47 6.17 -17.02
CA ASP A 202 -26.88 5.87 -16.82
C ASP A 202 -27.71 6.97 -17.49
N GLU A 203 -28.23 6.65 -18.67
CA GLU A 203 -29.00 7.58 -19.49
C GLU A 203 -30.37 7.90 -18.89
N GLN A 204 -30.91 7.00 -18.06
CA GLN A 204 -32.22 7.14 -17.43
C GLN A 204 -32.13 8.12 -16.26
N SER A 205 -31.14 7.98 -15.39
CA SER A 205 -30.94 8.91 -14.27
C SER A 205 -30.13 10.15 -14.62
N LYS A 206 -29.61 10.23 -15.87
CA LYS A 206 -28.72 11.29 -16.34
C LYS A 206 -27.48 11.44 -15.45
N THR A 207 -26.87 10.31 -15.10
CA THR A 207 -25.66 10.28 -14.27
C THR A 207 -24.52 9.54 -14.95
N VAL A 208 -23.30 9.96 -14.64
CA VAL A 208 -22.06 9.30 -15.06
C VAL A 208 -21.18 9.10 -13.83
N LEU A 209 -20.63 7.90 -13.68
CA LEU A 209 -19.60 7.60 -12.70
C LEU A 209 -18.28 7.37 -13.42
N ILE A 210 -17.28 8.20 -13.13
CA ILE A 210 -15.89 7.95 -13.52
C ILE A 210 -15.23 7.27 -12.33
N ILE A 211 -14.80 6.03 -12.49
CA ILE A 211 -14.25 5.20 -11.43
C ILE A 211 -12.79 4.92 -11.77
N GLU A 212 -11.90 5.33 -10.88
CA GLU A 212 -10.46 5.17 -11.06
C GLU A 212 -9.89 4.41 -9.88
N VAL A 213 -9.14 3.35 -10.17
CA VAL A 213 -8.60 2.43 -9.21
C VAL A 213 -7.11 2.70 -9.00
N SER A 214 -6.64 2.47 -7.79
CA SER A 214 -5.21 2.48 -7.48
C SER A 214 -4.90 1.47 -6.39
N VAL A 215 -3.69 0.91 -6.47
CA VAL A 215 -3.11 0.11 -5.39
C VAL A 215 -1.84 0.81 -4.91
N ALA A 216 -1.88 1.31 -3.69
CA ALA A 216 -0.84 2.18 -3.13
C ALA A 216 -0.29 1.63 -1.83
N TRP A 217 0.83 2.18 -1.35
CA TRP A 217 1.36 1.82 -0.05
C TRP A 217 0.56 2.54 1.03
N HIS A 218 0.43 1.96 2.22
CA HIS A 218 -0.54 2.42 3.22
C HIS A 218 -0.36 3.87 3.67
N THR A 219 0.87 4.39 3.63
CA THR A 219 1.17 5.79 3.97
C THR A 219 0.70 6.78 2.89
N TRP A 220 0.38 6.31 1.69
CA TRP A 220 0.05 7.15 0.53
C TRP A 220 -1.40 7.02 0.08
N LEU A 221 -2.27 6.30 0.81
CA LEU A 221 -3.64 6.03 0.35
C LEU A 221 -4.42 7.32 0.09
N CYS A 222 -4.40 8.26 1.03
CA CYS A 222 -5.15 9.52 0.94
C CYS A 222 -4.58 10.44 -0.16
N ASP A 223 -3.25 10.54 -0.28
CA ASP A 223 -2.62 11.31 -1.34
C ASP A 223 -2.95 10.74 -2.73
N GLN A 224 -2.91 9.41 -2.86
CA GLN A 224 -3.27 8.74 -4.11
C GLN A 224 -4.75 8.94 -4.43
N GLU A 225 -5.63 8.93 -3.44
CA GLU A 225 -7.06 9.22 -3.62
C GLU A 225 -7.27 10.63 -4.18
N MET A 226 -6.59 11.63 -3.60
CA MET A 226 -6.63 13.01 -4.08
C MET A 226 -6.10 13.12 -5.52
N ARG A 227 -4.95 12.52 -5.82
CA ARG A 227 -4.36 12.54 -7.18
C ARG A 227 -5.32 11.94 -8.21
N LYS A 228 -5.90 10.77 -7.91
CA LYS A 228 -6.85 10.11 -8.82
C LYS A 228 -8.13 10.92 -9.00
N HIS A 229 -8.64 11.55 -7.94
CA HIS A 229 -9.76 12.48 -8.05
C HIS A 229 -9.43 13.66 -8.97
N SER A 230 -8.31 14.33 -8.70
CA SER A 230 -7.90 15.53 -9.44
C SER A 230 -7.66 15.26 -10.92
N LYS A 231 -7.12 14.10 -11.28
CA LYS A 231 -6.83 13.69 -12.67
C LYS A 231 -8.03 13.83 -13.63
N TYR A 232 -9.24 13.54 -13.17
CA TYR A 232 -10.44 13.59 -14.02
C TYR A 232 -11.47 14.64 -13.59
N ALA A 233 -11.39 15.16 -12.36
CA ALA A 233 -12.34 16.14 -11.82
C ALA A 233 -11.79 17.56 -11.70
N VAL A 234 -10.47 17.76 -11.71
CA VAL A 234 -9.83 19.07 -11.50
C VAL A 234 -9.02 19.49 -12.72
N ASN A 235 -8.16 18.60 -13.20
CA ASN A 235 -7.28 18.90 -14.32
C ASN A 235 -6.86 17.62 -15.06
N SER A 236 -7.37 17.45 -16.28
CA SER A 236 -7.06 16.33 -17.16
C SER A 236 -6.03 16.68 -18.23
N THR A 237 -5.28 17.77 -18.09
CA THR A 237 -4.28 18.23 -19.09
C THR A 237 -2.83 18.06 -18.64
N LEU A 238 -2.58 17.89 -17.33
CA LEU A 238 -1.23 17.78 -16.77
C LEU A 238 -0.54 16.45 -17.14
N THR A 239 0.74 16.51 -17.52
CA THR A 239 1.59 15.31 -17.56
C THR A 239 2.04 14.90 -16.14
N VAL A 240 2.63 13.71 -16.00
CA VAL A 240 3.11 13.20 -14.70
C VAL A 240 4.16 14.13 -14.08
N GLU A 241 5.00 14.76 -14.92
CA GLU A 241 6.05 15.69 -14.50
C GLU A 241 5.51 17.05 -14.06
N GLN A 242 4.28 17.39 -14.47
CA GLN A 242 3.60 18.64 -14.13
C GLN A 242 2.65 18.48 -12.94
N GLU A 243 2.47 17.26 -12.42
CA GLU A 243 1.66 17.06 -11.23
C GLU A 243 2.29 17.78 -10.03
N PRO A 244 1.48 18.41 -9.17
CA PRO A 244 1.98 19.10 -7.99
C PRO A 244 2.66 18.13 -7.01
N ALA A 245 3.51 18.69 -6.15
CA ALA A 245 4.12 17.92 -5.08
C ALA A 245 3.04 17.41 -4.11
N THR A 246 3.39 16.41 -3.30
CA THR A 246 2.46 15.90 -2.28
C THR A 246 2.06 17.01 -1.32
N GLY A 247 0.75 17.15 -1.09
CA GLY A 247 0.17 18.18 -0.23
C GLY A 247 -0.13 19.51 -0.95
N GLU A 248 0.35 19.70 -2.18
CA GLU A 248 0.02 20.88 -2.98
C GLU A 248 -1.28 20.68 -3.77
N PRO A 249 -2.11 21.74 -3.91
CA PRO A 249 -3.35 21.65 -4.66
C PRO A 249 -3.09 21.52 -6.16
N PHE A 250 -3.95 20.76 -6.84
CA PHE A 250 -3.92 20.68 -8.31
C PHE A 250 -4.44 21.98 -8.92
N PRO A 251 -3.74 22.56 -9.92
CA PRO A 251 -4.23 23.75 -10.62
C PRO A 251 -5.49 23.39 -11.41
N VAL A 252 -6.54 24.19 -11.27
CA VAL A 252 -7.82 23.97 -11.96
C VAL A 252 -7.67 24.26 -13.46
N SER A 253 -8.11 23.31 -14.29
CA SER A 253 -8.10 23.43 -15.76
C SER A 253 -9.22 22.57 -16.35
N GLU A 254 -9.18 22.35 -17.65
CA GLU A 254 -10.07 21.41 -18.33
C GLU A 254 -9.94 20.01 -17.73
N ASN A 255 -11.09 19.39 -17.48
CA ASN A 255 -11.16 18.06 -16.91
C ASN A 255 -12.24 17.23 -17.60
N LEU A 256 -12.00 15.92 -17.67
CA LEU A 256 -12.87 14.97 -18.35
C LEU A 256 -14.29 14.99 -17.79
N ALA A 257 -14.46 15.10 -16.47
CA ALA A 257 -15.78 15.09 -15.85
C ALA A 257 -16.67 16.25 -16.33
N THR A 258 -16.11 17.45 -16.46
CA THR A 258 -16.82 18.63 -16.95
C THR A 258 -17.18 18.50 -18.43
N GLU A 259 -16.25 18.03 -19.26
CA GLU A 259 -16.48 17.84 -20.69
C GLU A 259 -17.52 16.75 -20.97
N MET A 260 -17.45 15.62 -20.29
CA MET A 260 -18.48 14.58 -20.35
C MET A 260 -19.85 15.08 -19.91
N GLY A 261 -19.90 15.88 -18.84
CA GLY A 261 -21.17 16.44 -18.35
C GLY A 261 -21.81 17.39 -19.35
N ARG A 262 -21.00 18.19 -20.05
CA ARG A 262 -21.45 19.07 -21.14
C ARG A 262 -21.97 18.27 -22.33
N ASP A 263 -21.19 17.30 -22.80
CA ASP A 263 -21.51 16.54 -24.02
C ASP A 263 -22.74 15.62 -23.83
N LEU A 264 -22.89 15.01 -22.65
CA LEU A 264 -23.97 14.06 -22.36
C LEU A 264 -25.18 14.69 -21.65
N GLY A 265 -25.08 15.94 -21.21
CA GLY A 265 -26.11 16.58 -20.37
C GLY A 265 -26.36 15.82 -19.06
N CYS A 266 -25.33 15.19 -18.49
CA CYS A 266 -25.41 14.30 -17.33
C CYS A 266 -24.60 14.85 -16.14
N LYS A 267 -25.03 14.52 -14.92
CA LYS A 267 -24.24 14.77 -13.71
C LYS A 267 -23.10 13.76 -13.63
N VAL A 268 -21.85 14.23 -13.70
CA VAL A 268 -20.66 13.38 -13.60
C VAL A 268 -20.10 13.37 -12.17
N THR A 269 -19.80 12.18 -11.64
CA THR A 269 -19.20 11.99 -10.32
C THR A 269 -17.90 11.21 -10.43
N MET A 270 -16.84 11.76 -9.87
CA MET A 270 -15.54 11.09 -9.76
C MET A 270 -15.48 10.22 -8.51
N VAL A 271 -15.09 8.96 -8.69
CA VAL A 271 -15.03 7.93 -7.64
C VAL A 271 -13.63 7.33 -7.59
N PRO A 272 -12.69 7.93 -6.83
CA PRO A 272 -11.38 7.33 -6.61
C PRO A 272 -11.51 6.14 -5.66
N ILE A 273 -10.94 4.99 -6.04
CA ILE A 273 -10.92 3.77 -5.23
C ILE A 273 -9.46 3.35 -5.05
N VAL A 274 -8.92 3.62 -3.86
CA VAL A 274 -7.55 3.29 -3.51
C VAL A 274 -7.53 2.21 -2.45
N ILE A 275 -6.74 1.16 -2.71
CA ILE A 275 -6.55 0.01 -1.81
C ILE A 275 -5.07 -0.10 -1.46
N GLY A 276 -4.77 -0.45 -0.22
CA GLY A 276 -3.42 -0.77 0.22
C GLY A 276 -2.86 -1.99 -0.47
N ALA A 277 -1.58 -1.94 -0.83
CA ALA A 277 -0.89 -3.05 -1.47
C ALA A 277 -0.90 -4.31 -0.60
N THR A 278 -1.05 -4.19 0.72
CA THR A 278 -1.14 -5.32 1.64
C THR A 278 -2.53 -5.46 2.29
N GLY A 279 -3.55 -4.82 1.70
CA GLY A 279 -4.95 -4.93 2.10
C GLY A 279 -5.48 -3.76 2.94
N GLU A 280 -4.65 -2.74 3.18
CA GLU A 280 -5.02 -1.58 3.99
C GLU A 280 -6.15 -0.75 3.35
N ILE A 281 -7.03 -0.22 4.20
CA ILE A 281 -8.21 0.52 3.78
C ILE A 281 -8.21 1.89 4.44
N SER A 282 -8.36 2.97 3.65
CA SER A 282 -8.54 4.32 4.19
C SER A 282 -9.95 4.47 4.78
N LYS A 283 -10.09 5.35 5.78
CA LYS A 283 -11.41 5.73 6.33
C LYS A 283 -12.36 6.33 5.27
N ASN A 284 -11.81 6.88 4.20
CA ASN A 284 -12.57 7.51 3.11
C ASN A 284 -13.17 6.50 2.12
N LEU A 285 -12.58 5.30 1.98
CA LEU A 285 -13.00 4.36 0.94
C LEU A 285 -14.50 4.07 0.95
N ARG A 286 -15.10 3.94 2.14
CA ARG A 286 -16.54 3.68 2.25
C ARG A 286 -17.38 4.83 1.69
N SER A 287 -16.99 6.08 1.92
CA SER A 287 -17.73 7.23 1.38
C SER A 287 -17.66 7.27 -0.14
N ASN A 288 -16.51 6.92 -0.73
CA ASN A 288 -16.36 6.81 -2.18
C ASN A 288 -17.21 5.67 -2.76
N LEU A 289 -17.23 4.49 -2.14
CA LEU A 289 -18.06 3.37 -2.60
C LEU A 289 -19.56 3.65 -2.51
N ASN A 290 -20.00 4.46 -1.54
CA ASN A 290 -21.41 4.87 -1.45
C ASN A 290 -21.87 5.65 -2.69
N LYS A 291 -20.96 6.34 -3.40
CA LYS A 291 -21.25 7.05 -4.66
C LYS A 291 -21.68 6.10 -5.79
N LEU A 292 -21.36 4.81 -5.68
CA LEU A 292 -21.80 3.76 -6.61
C LEU A 292 -23.27 3.32 -6.35
N GLY A 293 -23.95 3.92 -5.37
CA GLY A 293 -25.32 3.60 -4.99
C GLY A 293 -25.46 2.20 -4.39
N LEU A 294 -24.45 1.74 -3.67
CA LEU A 294 -24.41 0.40 -3.08
C LEU A 294 -25.02 0.39 -1.68
N THR A 295 -25.64 -0.73 -1.31
CA THR A 295 -26.04 -0.97 0.08
C THR A 295 -24.81 -1.12 0.99
N ALA A 296 -24.97 -0.89 2.30
CA ALA A 296 -23.89 -1.08 3.26
C ALA A 296 -23.28 -2.50 3.18
N ARG A 297 -24.13 -3.52 2.99
CA ARG A 297 -23.69 -4.92 2.87
C ARG A 297 -22.87 -5.16 1.60
N GLU A 298 -23.24 -4.55 0.48
CA GLU A 298 -22.48 -4.65 -0.77
C GLU A 298 -21.13 -3.94 -0.66
N CYS A 299 -21.10 -2.73 -0.08
CA CYS A 299 -19.84 -2.04 0.22
C CYS A 299 -18.91 -2.92 1.06
N GLU A 300 -19.41 -3.51 2.14
CA GLU A 300 -18.62 -4.36 3.03
C GLU A 300 -18.05 -5.63 2.36
N LYS A 301 -18.80 -6.21 1.41
CA LYS A 301 -18.33 -7.34 0.61
C LYS A 301 -17.32 -6.90 -0.45
N LEU A 302 -17.55 -5.74 -1.08
CA LEU A 302 -16.67 -5.22 -2.11
C LEU A 302 -15.31 -4.82 -1.53
N ILE A 303 -15.29 -4.12 -0.40
CA ILE A 303 -14.05 -3.74 0.32
C ILE A 303 -13.19 -4.98 0.59
N GLU A 304 -13.80 -6.03 1.17
CA GLU A 304 -13.10 -7.27 1.47
C GLU A 304 -12.53 -7.93 0.21
N ARG A 305 -13.34 -8.05 -0.85
CA ARG A 305 -12.91 -8.65 -2.13
C ARG A 305 -11.78 -7.88 -2.79
N MET A 306 -11.86 -6.55 -2.81
CA MET A 306 -10.82 -5.67 -3.36
C MET A 306 -9.51 -5.79 -2.57
N ALA A 307 -9.59 -5.74 -1.23
CA ALA A 307 -8.43 -5.93 -0.36
C ALA A 307 -7.79 -7.30 -0.59
N ARG A 308 -8.60 -8.37 -0.63
CA ARG A 308 -8.11 -9.72 -0.92
C ARG A 308 -7.44 -9.84 -2.29
N SER A 309 -8.02 -9.23 -3.34
CA SER A 309 -7.40 -9.20 -4.68
C SER A 309 -6.06 -8.46 -4.68
N ALA A 310 -5.94 -7.35 -3.95
CA ALA A 310 -4.68 -6.62 -3.80
C ALA A 310 -3.62 -7.49 -3.10
N VAL A 311 -3.99 -8.12 -1.97
CA VAL A 311 -3.16 -9.02 -1.17
C VAL A 311 -2.65 -10.20 -1.99
N ILE A 312 -3.53 -10.90 -2.71
CA ILE A 312 -3.15 -12.05 -3.56
C ILE A 312 -2.18 -11.60 -4.66
N GLY A 313 -2.47 -10.50 -5.35
CA GLY A 313 -1.57 -9.99 -6.39
C GLY A 313 -0.22 -9.55 -5.85
N SER A 314 -0.18 -8.95 -4.66
CA SER A 314 1.05 -8.56 -3.97
C SER A 314 1.88 -9.77 -3.53
N ALA A 315 1.24 -10.85 -3.07
CA ALA A 315 1.94 -12.09 -2.73
C ALA A 315 2.63 -12.70 -3.96
N VAL A 316 2.00 -12.63 -5.15
CA VAL A 316 2.62 -13.06 -6.41
C VAL A 316 3.83 -12.20 -6.77
N ILE A 317 3.74 -10.88 -6.58
CA ILE A 317 4.88 -9.96 -6.80
C ILE A 317 6.03 -10.31 -5.86
N ILE A 318 5.77 -10.51 -4.56
CA ILE A 318 6.78 -10.88 -3.57
C ILE A 318 7.46 -12.19 -3.96
N LYS A 319 6.66 -13.22 -4.26
CA LYS A 319 7.18 -14.52 -4.67
C LYS A 319 8.07 -14.42 -5.90
N ALA A 320 7.61 -13.71 -6.93
CA ALA A 320 8.37 -13.50 -8.14
C ALA A 320 9.69 -12.75 -7.83
N HIS A 321 9.64 -11.67 -7.06
CA HIS A 321 10.83 -10.87 -6.74
C HIS A 321 11.85 -11.61 -5.87
N CYS A 322 11.39 -12.31 -4.83
CA CYS A 322 12.26 -13.07 -3.93
C CYS A 322 12.85 -14.33 -4.59
N SER A 323 12.24 -14.84 -5.67
CA SER A 323 12.79 -15.97 -6.44
C SER A 323 13.98 -15.58 -7.34
N ILE A 324 14.20 -14.29 -7.57
CA ILE A 324 15.30 -13.80 -8.39
C ILE A 324 16.59 -13.93 -7.58
N LYS A 325 17.49 -14.77 -8.09
CA LYS A 325 18.81 -15.00 -7.50
C LYS A 325 19.59 -13.69 -7.42
N GLN A 326 20.27 -13.52 -6.28
CA GLN A 326 21.23 -12.44 -6.03
C GLN A 326 22.51 -12.67 -6.82
#